data_AF-K1SVK2-F1
#
_entry.id   AF-K1SVK2-F1
#
_cell.length_a   1.000
_cell.length_b   1.000
_cell.length_c   1.000
_cell.angle_alpha   90.00
_cell.angle_beta   90.00
_cell.angle_gamma   90.00
#
_symmetry.space_group_name_H-M   'P 1'
#
loop_
_entity.id
_entity.type
_entity.pdbx_description
1 polymer ?
#
loop_
_entity_poly.entity_id
_entity_poly.type
_entity_poly.pdbx_seq_one_letter_code
_entity_poly.pdbx_strand_id
1 'polypeptide(L)'
;MNNPITEGAVFKHTWIKWKKLPKLCKYDYLVAYCDPSFKGTSKNDYKAIKLWGKIGTELHQIEAFVRQCSVAEMVRWWYDLHERMIVAGVICYYYIEANFLQDIILDEFT
;
A
#
# COMPACT_ATOMS: atom_id res chain seq x y z
N MET A 1 -14.82 -30.67 0.43
CA MET A 1 -13.99 -29.89 -0.52
C MET A 1 -14.28 -28.42 -0.24
N ASN A 2 -13.40 -27.73 0.49
CA ASN A 2 -13.62 -26.34 0.92
C ASN A 2 -13.13 -25.42 -0.20
N ASN A 3 -14.06 -24.96 -1.04
CA ASN A 3 -13.82 -23.88 -2.00
C ASN A 3 -14.35 -22.56 -1.41
N PRO A 4 -13.59 -21.83 -0.58
CA PRO A 4 -13.97 -20.48 -0.22
C PRO A 4 -13.58 -19.54 -1.37
N ILE A 5 -14.35 -19.57 -2.46
CA ILE A 5 -14.38 -18.43 -3.39
C ILE A 5 -15.64 -17.67 -3.03
N THR A 6 -15.60 -16.98 -1.89
CA THR A 6 -16.54 -15.89 -1.68
C THR A 6 -16.07 -14.80 -2.62
N GLU A 7 -16.68 -14.73 -3.81
CA GLU A 7 -16.49 -13.63 -4.76
C GLU A 7 -16.52 -12.33 -3.95
N GLY A 8 -15.51 -11.48 -4.14
CA GLY A 8 -15.30 -10.29 -3.31
C GLY A 8 -16.59 -9.49 -3.21
N ALA A 9 -17.21 -9.50 -2.03
CA ALA A 9 -18.59 -9.01 -1.84
C ALA A 9 -18.79 -7.55 -2.27
N VAL A 10 -17.70 -6.80 -2.43
CA VAL A 10 -17.67 -5.38 -2.79
C VAL A 10 -17.07 -5.12 -4.18
N PHE A 11 -16.13 -5.94 -4.67
CA PHE A 11 -15.45 -5.74 -5.95
C PHE A 11 -15.50 -6.99 -6.82
N LYS A 12 -16.09 -6.89 -8.01
CA LYS A 12 -16.12 -7.97 -8.99
C LYS A 12 -14.82 -8.04 -9.76
N HIS A 13 -14.34 -9.26 -10.02
CA HIS A 13 -13.13 -9.45 -10.84
C HIS A 13 -13.27 -8.80 -12.23
N THR A 14 -14.47 -8.81 -12.80
CA THR A 14 -14.77 -8.20 -14.11
C THR A 14 -14.67 -6.67 -14.14
N TRP A 15 -14.70 -6.02 -12.96
CA TRP A 15 -14.49 -4.57 -12.81
C TRP A 15 -13.01 -4.20 -12.85
N ILE A 16 -12.11 -5.13 -12.51
CA ILE A 16 -10.67 -4.92 -12.54
C ILE A 16 -10.21 -4.96 -14.00
N LYS A 17 -9.62 -3.87 -14.47
CA LYS A 17 -9.09 -3.77 -15.83
C LYS A 17 -7.57 -3.87 -15.82
N TRP A 18 -7.05 -4.87 -16.51
CA TRP A 18 -5.63 -5.05 -16.72
C TRP A 18 -5.18 -4.27 -17.96
N LYS A 19 -4.19 -3.39 -17.80
CA LYS A 19 -3.63 -2.60 -18.90
C LYS A 19 -2.15 -2.33 -18.66
N LYS A 20 -1.44 -2.00 -19.74
CA LYS A 20 -0.09 -1.45 -19.62
C LYS A 20 -0.17 -0.09 -18.92
N LEU A 21 0.59 0.07 -17.85
CA LEU A 21 0.60 1.30 -17.06
C LEU A 21 1.31 2.44 -17.83
N PRO A 22 0.75 3.66 -17.79
CA PRO A 22 1.45 4.86 -18.26
C PRO A 22 2.74 5.13 -17.46
N LYS A 23 3.62 5.96 -18.03
CA LYS A 23 4.79 6.48 -17.30
C LYS A 23 4.34 7.27 -16.07
N LEU A 24 5.14 7.26 -15.00
CA LEU A 24 4.82 7.95 -13.74
C LEU A 24 4.50 9.44 -13.91
N CYS A 25 5.19 10.13 -14.83
CA CYS A 25 4.96 11.54 -15.13
C CYS A 25 3.62 11.86 -15.81
N LYS A 26 2.81 10.85 -16.15
CA LYS A 26 1.49 11.02 -16.77
C LYS A 26 0.35 11.03 -15.76
N TYR A 27 0.63 10.71 -14.50
CA TYR A 27 -0.38 10.67 -13.46
C TYR A 27 -0.65 12.08 -12.91
N ASP A 28 -1.93 12.40 -12.72
CA ASP A 28 -2.37 13.64 -12.06
C ASP A 28 -1.98 13.64 -10.57
N TYR A 29 -1.93 12.44 -9.98
CA TYR A 29 -1.67 12.22 -8.57
C TYR A 29 -1.05 10.85 -8.35
N LEU A 30 -0.02 10.78 -7.51
CA LEU A 30 0.61 9.54 -7.05
C LEU A 30 0.56 9.49 -5.53
N VAL A 31 0.22 8.31 -5.00
CA VAL A 31 0.16 8.10 -3.56
C VAL A 31 0.67 6.72 -3.19
N ALA A 32 1.59 6.68 -2.24
CA ALA A 32 1.98 5.47 -1.52
C ALA A 32 1.23 5.42 -0.20
N TYR A 33 0.47 4.35 0.03
CA TYR A 33 -0.26 4.13 1.28
C TYR A 33 0.31 2.92 2.03
N CYS A 34 0.63 3.09 3.31
CA CYS A 34 1.17 2.06 4.20
C CYS A 34 0.07 1.57 5.14
N ASP A 35 -0.16 0.27 5.11
CA ASP A 35 -0.77 -0.47 6.21
C ASP A 35 0.35 -1.25 6.91
N PRO A 36 0.83 -0.75 8.06
CA PRO A 36 2.02 -1.30 8.69
C PRO A 36 1.73 -2.51 9.58
N SER A 37 0.46 -2.87 9.82
CA SER A 37 0.05 -4.10 10.52
C SER A 37 0.92 -4.42 11.76
N PHE A 38 0.68 -3.75 12.90
CA PHE A 38 1.54 -3.83 14.09
C PHE A 38 1.13 -4.86 15.16
N LYS A 39 0.00 -5.57 15.00
CA LYS A 39 -0.48 -6.51 16.02
C LYS A 39 0.29 -7.83 15.96
N GLY A 40 1.25 -7.99 16.88
CA GLY A 40 2.03 -9.21 17.05
C GLY A 40 1.22 -10.31 17.75
N THR A 41 0.47 -11.09 16.98
CA THR A 41 0.01 -12.42 17.43
C THR A 41 0.76 -13.51 16.67
N SER A 42 0.68 -14.77 17.12
CA SER A 42 1.44 -15.93 16.61
C SER A 42 1.20 -16.27 15.13
N LYS A 43 0.36 -15.50 14.42
CA LYS A 43 0.27 -15.41 12.96
C LYS A 43 0.51 -13.95 12.59
N ASN A 44 1.76 -13.57 12.29
CA ASN A 44 2.06 -12.19 11.88
C ASN A 44 1.18 -11.79 10.71
N ASP A 45 0.46 -10.69 10.85
CA ASP A 45 -0.29 -10.08 9.75
C ASP A 45 0.69 -9.51 8.70
N TYR A 46 0.22 -9.42 7.45
CA TYR A 46 1.04 -8.91 6.35
C TYR A 46 1.16 -7.39 6.44
N LYS A 47 2.39 -6.89 6.32
CA LYS A 47 2.64 -5.46 6.11
C LYS A 47 2.45 -5.14 4.64
N ALA A 48 1.73 -4.07 4.34
CA ALA A 48 1.38 -3.71 2.98
C ALA A 48 1.71 -2.26 2.65
N ILE A 49 2.25 -2.07 1.45
CA ILE A 49 2.47 -0.75 0.86
C ILE A 49 1.96 -0.82 -0.57
N LYS A 50 1.10 0.12 -0.95
CA LYS A 50 0.57 0.21 -2.31
C LYS A 50 0.84 1.58 -2.88
N LEU A 51 1.56 1.62 -4.01
CA LEU A 51 1.64 2.79 -4.88
C LEU A 51 0.44 2.79 -5.82
N TRP A 52 -0.34 3.86 -5.75
CA TRP A 52 -1.47 4.14 -6.62
C TRP A 52 -1.23 5.41 -7.43
N GLY A 53 -1.81 5.45 -8.62
CA GLY A 53 -1.83 6.64 -9.45
C GLY A 53 -3.22 6.93 -10.01
N LYS A 54 -3.53 8.21 -10.18
CA LYS A 54 -4.77 8.70 -10.80
C LYS A 54 -4.51 9.36 -12.16
N ILE A 55 -5.31 9.05 -13.17
CA ILE A 55 -5.37 9.76 -14.45
C ILE A 55 -6.83 10.02 -14.79
N GLY A 56 -7.28 11.27 -14.75
CA GLY A 56 -8.69 11.60 -14.91
C GLY A 56 -9.53 10.85 -13.86
N THR A 57 -10.36 9.92 -14.31
CA THR A 57 -11.18 9.05 -13.44
C THR A 57 -10.61 7.65 -13.24
N GLU A 58 -9.48 7.32 -13.88
CA GLU A 58 -8.82 6.03 -13.73
C GLU A 58 -7.96 6.00 -12.47
N LEU A 59 -8.03 4.89 -11.74
CA LEU A 59 -7.14 4.56 -10.62
C LEU A 59 -6.31 3.33 -10.99
N HIS A 60 -4.99 3.44 -10.91
CA HIS A 60 -4.06 2.36 -11.24
C HIS A 60 -3.27 1.94 -10.02
N GLN A 61 -3.26 0.64 -9.75
CA GLN A 61 -2.34 0.03 -8.81
C GLN A 61 -1.00 -0.17 -9.54
N ILE A 62 0.04 0.54 -9.12
CA ILE A 62 1.32 0.60 -9.85
C ILE A 62 2.33 -0.39 -9.29
N GLU A 63 2.56 -0.34 -7.98
CA GLU A 63 3.53 -1.18 -7.30
C GLU A 63 2.99 -1.59 -5.92
N ALA A 64 3.30 -2.82 -5.50
CA ALA A 64 2.82 -3.38 -4.25
C ALA A 64 3.93 -4.12 -3.51
N PHE A 65 4.08 -3.78 -2.22
CA PHE A 65 4.75 -4.60 -1.23
C PHE A 65 3.70 -5.22 -0.34
N VAL A 66 3.71 -6.54 -0.18
CA VAL A 66 2.82 -7.26 0.73
C VAL A 66 3.60 -8.45 1.28
N ARG A 67 4.11 -8.35 2.51
CA ARG A 67 4.97 -9.38 3.12
C ARG A 67 4.81 -9.48 4.63
N GLN A 68 4.94 -10.68 5.17
CA GLN A 68 5.23 -10.91 6.58
C GLN A 68 6.73 -10.64 6.81
N CYS A 69 7.05 -9.48 7.35
CA CYS A 69 8.43 -9.02 7.52
C CYS A 69 8.57 -8.13 8.75
N SER A 70 9.81 -7.79 9.09
CA SER A 70 10.08 -6.79 10.13
C SER A 70 9.61 -5.39 9.70
N VAL A 71 9.35 -4.52 10.67
CA VAL A 71 9.05 -3.10 10.41
C VAL A 71 10.22 -2.43 9.66
N ALA A 72 11.46 -2.77 10.02
CA ALA A 72 12.66 -2.23 9.36
C ALA A 72 12.72 -2.59 7.86
N GLU A 73 12.37 -3.82 7.48
CA GLU A 73 12.32 -4.22 6.07
C GLU A 73 11.26 -3.43 5.30
N MET A 74 10.06 -3.29 5.88
CA MET A 74 8.98 -2.48 5.31
C MET A 74 9.41 -1.02 5.13
N VAL A 75 10.02 -0.42 6.15
CA VAL A 75 10.51 0.96 6.11
C VAL A 75 11.59 1.13 5.05
N ARG A 76 12.52 0.17 4.92
CA ARG A 76 13.53 0.19 3.86
C ARG A 76 12.88 0.21 2.48
N TRP A 77 11.91 -0.66 2.23
CA TRP A 77 11.19 -0.67 0.96
C TRP A 77 10.48 0.66 0.69
N TRP A 78 9.93 1.30 1.73
CA TRP A 78 9.28 2.61 1.63
C TRP A 78 10.25 3.72 1.18
N TYR A 79 11.47 3.73 1.73
CA TYR A 79 12.53 4.65 1.29
C TYR A 79 13.03 4.34 -0.11
N ASP A 80 13.22 3.06 -0.45
CA ASP A 80 13.61 2.66 -1.81
C ASP A 80 12.55 3.14 -2.83
N LEU A 81 11.26 3.05 -2.49
CA LEU A 81 10.18 3.60 -3.31
C LEU A 81 10.31 5.11 -3.46
N HIS A 82 10.62 5.83 -2.38
CA HIS A 82 10.82 7.27 -2.42
C HIS A 82 11.97 7.70 -3.32
N GLU A 83 13.11 7.02 -3.25
CA GLU A 83 14.25 7.26 -4.14
C GLU A 83 13.86 7.05 -5.61
N ARG A 84 13.08 6.01 -5.92
CA ARG A 84 12.55 5.78 -7.28
C ARG A 84 11.66 6.93 -7.77
N MET A 85 10.85 7.53 -6.89
CA MET A 85 10.01 8.69 -7.27
C MET A 85 10.85 9.94 -7.53
N ILE A 86 11.91 10.18 -6.74
CA ILE A 86 12.86 11.28 -6.95
C ILE A 86 13.55 11.13 -8.31
N VAL A 87 14.11 9.95 -8.59
CA VAL A 87 14.79 9.67 -9.88
C VAL A 87 13.83 9.82 -11.06
N ALA A 88 12.56 9.45 -10.88
CA ALA A 88 11.53 9.63 -11.90
C ALA A 88 11.08 11.09 -12.09
N GLY A 89 11.50 12.00 -11.20
CA GLY A 89 11.14 13.42 -11.26
C GLY A 89 9.66 13.69 -11.01
N VAL A 90 9.01 12.90 -10.15
CA VAL A 90 7.58 13.01 -9.85
C VAL A 90 7.33 13.25 -8.37
N ILE A 91 6.21 13.89 -8.05
CA ILE A 91 5.74 14.06 -6.67
C ILE A 91 4.86 12.87 -6.31
N CYS A 92 5.19 12.21 -5.20
CA CYS A 92 4.39 11.14 -4.61
C CYS A 92 4.02 11.54 -3.18
N TYR A 93 2.75 11.36 -2.81
CA TYR A 93 2.26 11.59 -1.46
C TYR A 93 2.34 10.30 -0.64
N TYR A 94 2.66 10.41 0.64
CA TYR A 94 2.90 9.26 1.51
C TYR A 94 1.96 9.32 2.69
N TYR A 95 1.17 8.26 2.89
CA TYR A 95 0.25 8.11 4.01
C TYR A 95 0.51 6.80 4.73
N ILE A 96 0.31 6.80 6.04
CA ILE A 96 0.40 5.62 6.90
C ILE A 96 -0.89 5.53 7.70
N GLU A 97 -1.46 4.33 7.81
CA GLU A 97 -2.66 4.10 8.59
C GLU A 97 -2.42 4.40 10.08
N ALA A 98 -3.30 5.24 10.64
CA ALA A 98 -3.14 5.81 11.97
C ALA A 98 -3.48 4.87 13.13
N ASN A 99 -3.97 3.64 12.88
CA ASN A 99 -4.16 2.64 13.95
C ASN A 99 -2.85 2.43 14.75
N PHE A 100 -1.71 2.62 14.10
CA PHE A 100 -0.39 2.64 14.74
C PHE A 100 -0.22 3.73 15.82
N LEU A 101 -0.70 4.94 15.54
CA LEU A 101 -0.51 6.09 16.44
C LEU A 101 -1.32 5.93 17.72
N GLN A 102 -2.48 5.25 17.64
CA GLN A 102 -3.32 4.98 18.80
C GLN A 102 -2.62 4.05 19.81
N ASP A 103 -1.91 3.02 19.35
CA ASP A 103 -1.18 2.09 20.23
C ASP A 103 0.03 2.78 20.90
N ILE A 104 0.79 3.62 20.17
CA ILE A 104 1.91 4.40 20.76
C ILE A 104 1.41 5.42 21.78
N ILE A 105 0.31 6.12 21.47
CA ILE A 105 -0.28 7.09 22.40
C ILE A 105 -0.79 6.35 23.65
N LEU A 106 -1.39 5.16 23.53
CA LEU A 106 -1.81 4.39 24.70
C LEU A 106 -0.61 3.97 25.56
N ASP A 107 0.50 3.54 24.96
CA ASP A 107 1.72 3.17 25.69
C ASP A 107 2.41 4.37 26.40
N GLU A 108 2.33 5.59 25.85
CA GLU A 108 2.95 6.78 26.47
C GLU A 108 2.14 7.40 27.62
N PHE A 109 0.84 7.10 27.73
CA PHE A 109 -0.07 7.71 28.72
C PHE A 109 -0.60 6.74 29.79
N THR A 110 0.01 5.56 29.94
CA THR A 110 -0.19 4.63 31.09
C THR A 110 1.08 4.49 31.91
#